data_AF-A0A511QCD1-F1
#
_entry.id   AF-A0A511QCD1-F1
#
_cell.length_a   1.000
_cell.length_b   1.000
_cell.length_c   1.000
_cell.angle_alpha   90.00
_cell.angle_beta   90.00
_cell.angle_gamma   90.00
#
_symmetry.space_group_name_H-M   'P 1'
#
loop_
_entity.id
_entity.type
_entity.pdbx_description
1 polymer ?
#
loop_
_entity_poly.entity_id
_entity_poly.type
_entity_poly.pdbx_seq_one_letter_code
_entity_poly.pdbx_strand_id
1 'polypeptide(L)'
;MIYSIIQFCLTAFLVVVGTHALNLSHEDLPVLALIIPALWVIPDQNRTGLILLGAMTVYGMTLSIQPLALSIAVLVLFPLLMVVFSKRSSLGVLITSALIVVTLKIGIMVTQHAGRLDGSVWATCIQILAVMVMWWAATHWQPTNQRRWWSLFLLLPLWLAGLHHAVLLSLSLIGILATAETLMKTKQSKHWGKLLCWTLPTIGFATLIVMPNIQVPSPVFVVWICLLGTAWMTDYILRSGDEPGEL
;
A
#
# COMPACT_ATOMS: atom_id res chain seq x y z
N MET A 1 -24.31 3.99 -7.32
CA MET A 1 -23.16 3.77 -8.21
C MET A 1 -22.34 5.04 -8.43
N ILE A 2 -22.94 6.16 -8.87
CA ILE A 2 -22.22 7.44 -9.10
C ILE A 2 -21.42 7.89 -7.86
N TYR A 3 -22.03 7.88 -6.68
CA TYR A 3 -21.34 8.22 -5.43
C TYR A 3 -20.08 7.38 -5.18
N SER A 4 -20.16 6.05 -5.37
CA SER A 4 -19.03 5.13 -5.20
C SER A 4 -17.90 5.38 -6.20
N ILE A 5 -18.24 5.75 -7.44
CA ILE A 5 -17.27 6.12 -8.48
C ILE A 5 -16.55 7.41 -8.08
N ILE A 6 -17.29 8.43 -7.63
CA ILE A 6 -16.70 9.70 -7.17
C ILE A 6 -15.74 9.44 -6.00
N GLN A 7 -16.13 8.63 -5.03
CA GLN A 7 -15.28 8.26 -3.90
C GLN A 7 -14.02 7.51 -4.34
N PHE A 8 -14.14 6.61 -5.30
CA PHE A 8 -13.00 5.89 -5.86
C PHE A 8 -12.04 6.84 -6.59
N CYS A 9 -12.55 7.72 -7.45
CA CYS A 9 -11.75 8.75 -8.13
C CYS A 9 -11.09 9.71 -7.14
N LEU A 10 -11.79 10.12 -6.08
CA LEU A 10 -11.23 10.93 -5.01
C LEU A 10 -10.10 10.20 -4.29
N THR A 11 -10.28 8.91 -4.01
CA THR A 11 -9.24 8.08 -3.39
C THR A 11 -8.00 7.98 -4.28
N ALA A 12 -8.18 7.76 -5.58
CA ALA A 12 -7.09 7.76 -6.56
C ALA A 12 -6.36 9.11 -6.61
N PHE A 13 -7.10 10.22 -6.64
CA PHE A 13 -6.53 11.57 -6.60
C PHE A 13 -5.72 11.81 -5.31
N LEU A 14 -6.25 11.39 -4.15
CA LEU A 14 -5.54 11.50 -2.87
C LEU A 14 -4.27 10.65 -2.85
N VAL A 15 -4.22 9.50 -3.51
CA VAL A 15 -2.97 8.74 -3.68
C VAL A 15 -1.95 9.54 -4.48
N VAL A 16 -2.34 10.17 -5.59
CA VAL A 16 -1.44 11.02 -6.39
C VAL A 16 -0.87 12.16 -5.54
N VAL A 17 -1.75 12.88 -4.84
CA VAL A 17 -1.35 13.98 -3.94
C VAL A 17 -0.46 13.48 -2.80
N GLY A 18 -0.80 12.34 -2.20
CA GLY A 18 -0.05 11.73 -1.10
C GLY A 18 1.35 11.29 -1.54
N THR A 19 1.48 10.64 -2.70
CA THR A 19 2.78 10.27 -3.27
C THR A 19 3.63 11.51 -3.56
N HIS A 20 3.02 12.59 -4.05
CA HIS A 20 3.73 13.85 -4.29
C HIS A 20 4.19 14.51 -2.99
N ALA A 21 3.31 14.56 -1.98
CA ALA A 21 3.64 15.08 -0.66
C ALA A 21 4.77 14.26 -0.01
N LEU A 22 4.74 12.93 -0.16
CA LEU A 22 5.75 12.01 0.34
C LEU A 22 7.12 12.25 -0.32
N ASN A 23 7.14 12.51 -1.63
CA ASN A 23 8.37 12.85 -2.35
C ASN A 23 8.97 14.19 -1.91
N LEU A 24 8.13 15.21 -1.72
CA LEU A 24 8.60 16.53 -1.26
C LEU A 24 9.04 16.54 0.21
N SER A 25 8.54 15.58 1.02
CA SER A 25 8.86 15.49 2.45
C SER A 25 10.03 14.56 2.75
N HIS A 26 10.72 14.00 1.73
CA HIS A 26 11.63 12.85 1.90
C HIS A 26 12.75 13.11 2.92
N GLU A 27 13.23 14.35 3.04
CA GLU A 27 14.29 14.74 3.99
C GLU A 27 13.76 15.08 5.40
N ASP A 28 12.53 15.57 5.51
CA ASP A 28 11.93 16.11 6.75
C ASP A 28 10.62 15.38 7.11
N LEU A 29 10.60 14.05 7.00
CA LEU A 29 9.38 13.28 7.24
C LEU A 29 9.30 12.90 8.73
N PRO A 30 8.58 13.67 9.58
CA PRO A 30 8.40 13.25 10.95
C PRO A 30 7.60 11.95 10.93
N VAL A 31 8.07 10.95 11.68
CA VAL A 31 7.33 9.69 11.92
C VAL A 31 5.90 9.99 12.37
N LEU A 32 5.70 11.13 13.04
CA LEU A 32 4.40 11.64 13.45
C LEU A 32 3.39 11.81 12.30
N ALA A 33 3.82 12.17 11.08
CA ALA A 33 2.94 12.30 9.92
C ALA A 33 2.34 10.97 9.44
N LEU A 34 3.00 9.84 9.77
CA LEU A 34 2.50 8.49 9.49
C LEU A 34 1.71 7.91 10.67
N ILE A 35 1.98 8.39 11.89
CA ILE A 35 1.24 8.01 13.11
C ILE A 35 -0.17 8.62 13.12
N ILE A 36 -0.34 9.87 12.67
CA ILE A 36 -1.63 10.58 12.74
C ILE A 36 -2.75 9.84 11.98
N PRO A 37 -2.58 9.40 10.71
CA PRO A 37 -3.59 8.62 10.00
C PRO A 37 -3.89 7.30 10.71
N ALA A 38 -2.87 6.66 11.26
CA ALA A 38 -3.04 5.40 11.95
C ALA A 38 -3.78 5.56 13.29
N LEU A 39 -3.54 6.63 14.06
CA LEU A 39 -4.29 6.99 15.27
C LEU A 39 -5.77 7.31 14.97
N TRP A 40 -6.05 7.87 13.81
CA TRP A 40 -7.42 8.16 13.37
C TRP A 40 -8.21 6.89 13.07
N VAL A 41 -7.54 5.85 12.57
CA VAL A 41 -8.12 4.56 12.18
C VAL A 41 -8.41 3.65 13.37
N ILE A 42 -7.76 3.83 14.53
CA ILE A 42 -7.91 2.96 15.71
C ILE A 42 -9.27 3.20 16.41
N PRO A 43 -10.15 2.19 16.48
CA PRO A 43 -11.23 2.15 17.45
C PRO A 43 -10.67 1.68 18.80
N ASP A 44 -11.31 2.07 19.91
CA ASP A 44 -10.80 1.87 21.27
C ASP A 44 -10.44 0.42 21.67
N GLN A 45 -10.86 -0.62 20.92
CA GLN A 45 -10.64 -2.03 21.31
C GLN A 45 -10.34 -3.03 20.17
N ASN A 46 -10.08 -2.59 18.93
CA ASN A 46 -9.85 -3.55 17.84
C ASN A 46 -8.37 -3.97 17.71
N ARG A 47 -8.05 -5.23 18.02
CA ARG A 47 -6.69 -5.79 17.94
C ARG A 47 -6.09 -5.68 16.53
N THR A 48 -6.89 -5.82 15.47
CA THR A 48 -6.40 -5.66 14.08
C THR A 48 -6.04 -4.21 13.77
N GLY A 49 -6.70 -3.25 14.43
CA GLY A 49 -6.35 -1.83 14.48
C GLY A 49 -4.92 -1.57 14.92
N LEU A 50 -4.56 -2.14 16.07
CA LEU A 50 -3.23 -1.98 16.66
C LEU A 50 -2.14 -2.67 15.83
N ILE A 51 -2.45 -3.83 15.25
CA ILE A 51 -1.52 -4.55 14.38
C ILE A 51 -1.26 -3.74 13.09
N LEU A 52 -2.30 -3.15 12.49
CA LEU A 52 -2.14 -2.27 11.33
C LEU A 52 -1.31 -1.03 11.67
N LEU A 53 -1.59 -0.37 12.80
CA LEU A 53 -0.80 0.76 13.30
C LEU A 53 0.68 0.38 13.45
N GLY A 54 0.96 -0.75 14.11
CA GLY A 54 2.33 -1.22 14.31
C GLY A 54 3.03 -1.45 12.98
N ALA A 55 2.38 -2.12 12.03
CA ALA A 55 2.94 -2.39 10.71
C ALA A 55 3.17 -1.12 9.88
N MET A 56 2.23 -0.17 9.89
CA MET A 56 2.38 1.13 9.23
C MET A 56 3.51 1.96 9.85
N THR A 57 3.68 1.89 11.17
CA THR A 57 4.75 2.61 11.89
C THR A 57 6.12 2.02 11.53
N VAL A 58 6.24 0.68 11.55
CA VAL A 58 7.46 -0.02 11.15
C VAL A 58 7.79 0.27 9.69
N TYR A 59 6.81 0.20 8.79
CA TYR A 59 6.99 0.58 7.38
C TYR A 59 7.43 2.04 7.26
N GLY A 60 6.78 2.95 7.98
CA GLY A 60 7.11 4.38 8.01
C GLY A 60 8.55 4.68 8.43
N MET A 61 9.05 3.98 9.46
CA MET A 61 10.43 4.13 9.93
C MET A 61 11.46 3.73 8.85
N THR A 62 11.15 2.70 8.05
CA THR A 62 12.05 2.26 6.97
C THR A 62 12.14 3.24 5.79
N LEU A 63 11.19 4.17 5.63
CA LEU A 63 11.19 5.14 4.53
C LEU A 63 12.42 6.07 4.56
N SER A 64 12.96 6.34 5.76
CA SER A 64 14.17 7.16 5.93
C SER A 64 15.46 6.48 5.45
N ILE A 65 15.45 5.15 5.32
CA ILE A 65 16.63 4.34 4.98
C ILE A 65 16.54 3.79 3.56
N GLN A 66 15.34 3.77 2.98
CA GLN A 66 15.04 3.07 1.74
C GLN A 66 14.56 4.04 0.66
N PRO A 67 15.05 3.93 -0.60
CA PRO A 67 14.58 4.78 -1.68
C PRO A 67 13.06 4.75 -1.82
N LEU A 68 12.48 5.91 -2.11
CA LEU A 68 11.03 6.07 -2.23
C LEU A 68 10.44 5.12 -3.27
N ALA A 69 11.08 5.04 -4.44
CA ALA A 69 10.66 4.18 -5.53
C ALA A 69 10.61 2.71 -5.10
N LEU A 70 11.61 2.25 -4.35
CA LEU A 70 11.66 0.88 -3.86
C LEU A 70 10.55 0.63 -2.82
N SER A 71 10.38 1.56 -1.87
CA SER A 71 9.37 1.45 -0.81
C SER A 71 7.96 1.34 -1.37
N ILE A 72 7.58 2.24 -2.29
CA ILE A 72 6.26 2.22 -2.94
C ILE A 72 6.12 0.98 -3.84
N ALA A 73 7.19 0.53 -4.51
CA ALA A 73 7.15 -0.70 -5.30
C ALA A 73 6.83 -1.95 -4.46
N VAL A 74 7.23 -2.00 -3.18
CA VAL A 74 6.88 -3.13 -2.29
C VAL A 74 5.37 -3.25 -2.09
N LEU A 75 4.62 -2.14 -2.16
CA LEU A 75 3.16 -2.15 -1.97
C LEU A 75 2.43 -2.97 -3.06
N VAL A 76 3.05 -3.26 -4.21
CA VAL A 76 2.47 -4.16 -5.23
C VAL A 76 2.26 -5.60 -4.71
N LEU A 77 2.87 -5.96 -3.58
CA LEU A 77 2.57 -7.22 -2.91
C LEU A 77 1.13 -7.29 -2.41
N PHE A 78 0.47 -6.17 -2.10
CA PHE A 78 -0.94 -6.16 -1.67
C PHE A 78 -1.89 -6.88 -2.65
N PRO A 79 -1.98 -6.46 -3.93
CA PRO A 79 -2.85 -7.15 -4.88
C PRO A 79 -2.43 -8.60 -5.12
N LEU A 80 -1.13 -8.90 -5.12
CA LEU A 80 -0.65 -10.26 -5.28
C LEU A 80 -1.11 -11.17 -4.13
N LEU A 81 -0.96 -10.73 -2.88
CA LEU A 81 -1.42 -11.47 -1.70
C LEU A 81 -2.94 -11.66 -1.72
N MET A 82 -3.71 -10.65 -2.15
CA MET A 82 -5.16 -10.78 -2.32
C MET A 82 -5.57 -11.87 -3.31
N VAL A 83 -4.81 -12.04 -4.39
CA VAL A 83 -5.08 -13.05 -5.42
C VAL A 83 -4.65 -14.44 -4.93
N VAL A 84 -3.42 -14.55 -4.45
CA VAL A 84 -2.80 -15.82 -4.05
C VAL A 84 -3.48 -16.45 -2.83
N PHE A 85 -4.03 -15.66 -1.91
CA PHE A 85 -4.79 -16.16 -0.76
C PHE A 85 -6.31 -16.09 -0.97
N SER A 86 -6.77 -15.91 -2.21
CA SER A 86 -8.20 -15.97 -2.52
C SER A 86 -8.73 -17.40 -2.37
N LYS A 87 -10.05 -17.54 -2.13
CA LYS A 87 -10.72 -18.85 -2.01
C LYS A 87 -10.56 -19.77 -3.22
N ARG A 88 -10.22 -19.20 -4.39
CA ARG A 88 -10.05 -19.93 -5.65
C ARG A 88 -8.62 -20.44 -5.84
N SER A 89 -7.69 -19.98 -5.00
CA SER A 89 -6.29 -20.30 -5.13
C SER A 89 -6.00 -21.77 -4.84
N SER A 90 -5.08 -22.34 -5.61
CA SER A 90 -4.56 -23.70 -5.41
C SER A 90 -3.16 -23.65 -4.82
N LEU A 91 -2.72 -24.75 -4.22
CA LEU A 91 -1.38 -24.87 -3.66
C LEU A 91 -0.28 -24.65 -4.73
N GLY A 92 -0.52 -25.06 -5.98
CA GLY A 92 0.38 -24.81 -7.10
C GLY A 92 0.54 -23.32 -7.42
N VAL A 93 -0.57 -22.57 -7.44
CA VAL A 93 -0.56 -21.10 -7.62
C VAL A 93 0.20 -20.41 -6.50
N LEU A 94 0.00 -20.86 -5.26
CA LEU A 94 0.70 -20.32 -4.09
C LEU A 94 2.21 -20.53 -4.18
N ILE A 95 2.66 -21.76 -4.46
CA ILE A 95 4.10 -22.07 -4.54
C ILE A 95 4.76 -21.31 -5.70
N THR A 96 4.15 -21.32 -6.88
CA THR A 96 4.70 -20.63 -8.06
C THR A 96 4.80 -19.13 -7.85
N SER A 97 3.75 -18.50 -7.33
CA SER A 97 3.74 -17.06 -7.03
C SER A 97 4.74 -16.71 -5.93
N ALA A 98 4.84 -17.54 -4.88
CA ALA A 98 5.82 -17.34 -3.82
C ALA A 98 7.26 -17.43 -4.35
N LEU A 99 7.55 -18.41 -5.22
CA LEU A 99 8.87 -18.56 -5.84
C LEU A 99 9.24 -17.34 -6.68
N ILE A 100 8.30 -16.80 -7.47
CA ILE A 100 8.50 -15.57 -8.25
C ILE A 100 8.81 -14.39 -7.33
N VAL A 101 8.00 -14.19 -6.27
CA VAL A 101 8.22 -13.10 -5.31
C VAL A 101 9.58 -13.21 -4.65
N VAL A 102 9.92 -14.38 -4.12
CA VAL A 102 11.19 -14.62 -3.43
C VAL A 102 12.35 -14.36 -4.38
N THR A 103 12.31 -14.89 -5.60
CA THR A 103 13.37 -14.70 -6.59
C THR A 103 13.56 -13.22 -6.93
N LEU A 104 12.49 -12.49 -7.21
CA LEU A 104 12.56 -11.07 -7.55
C LEU A 104 13.02 -10.20 -6.37
N LYS A 105 12.56 -10.47 -5.15
CA LYS A 105 12.96 -9.73 -3.96
C LYS A 105 14.40 -10.03 -3.54
N ILE A 106 14.85 -11.27 -3.65
CA ILE A 106 16.27 -11.62 -3.48
C ILE A 106 17.12 -10.91 -4.53
N GLY A 107 16.67 -10.86 -5.79
CA GLY A 107 17.36 -10.11 -6.85
C GLY A 107 17.60 -8.64 -6.46
N ILE A 108 16.56 -7.96 -5.94
CA ILE A 108 16.71 -6.61 -5.39
C ILE A 108 17.73 -6.57 -4.25
N MET A 109 17.61 -7.45 -3.26
CA MET A 109 18.51 -7.48 -2.10
C MET A 109 19.98 -7.72 -2.50
N VAL A 110 20.23 -8.59 -3.48
CA VAL A 110 21.57 -8.83 -4.02
C VAL A 110 22.09 -7.57 -4.72
N THR A 111 21.26 -6.86 -5.49
CA THR A 111 21.68 -5.59 -6.12
C THR A 111 21.96 -4.48 -5.10
N GLN A 112 21.21 -4.43 -3.99
CA GLN A 112 21.48 -3.50 -2.88
C GLN A 112 22.79 -3.87 -2.17
N HIS A 113 23.00 -5.14 -1.87
CA HIS A 113 24.23 -5.62 -1.25
C HIS A 113 25.47 -5.35 -2.12
N ALA A 114 25.32 -5.43 -3.44
CA ALA A 114 26.38 -5.11 -4.39
C ALA A 114 26.62 -3.59 -4.57
N GLY A 115 25.90 -2.73 -3.85
CA GLY A 115 26.02 -1.27 -3.96
C GLY A 115 25.53 -0.70 -5.30
N ARG A 116 24.76 -1.48 -6.08
CA ARG A 116 24.21 -1.05 -7.38
C ARG A 116 22.81 -0.47 -7.28
N LEU A 117 22.20 -0.54 -6.11
CA LEU A 117 20.88 -0.01 -5.81
C LEU A 117 20.89 0.55 -4.39
N ASP A 118 20.38 1.76 -4.22
CA ASP A 118 20.33 2.42 -2.92
C ASP A 118 19.40 1.70 -1.92
N GLY A 119 19.62 2.00 -0.64
CA GLY A 119 18.89 1.45 0.48
C GLY A 119 19.52 0.18 1.05
N SER A 120 18.92 -0.31 2.14
CA SER A 120 19.45 -1.45 2.87
C SER A 120 18.65 -2.73 2.64
N VAL A 121 19.37 -3.85 2.60
CA VAL A 121 18.78 -5.20 2.48
C VAL A 121 17.81 -5.47 3.62
N TRP A 122 18.20 -5.10 4.85
CA TRP A 122 17.39 -5.33 6.04
C TRP A 122 16.11 -4.49 6.04
N ALA A 123 16.16 -3.24 5.55
CA ALA A 123 14.95 -2.42 5.43
C ALA A 123 13.99 -3.04 4.41
N THR A 124 14.50 -3.56 3.29
CA THR A 124 13.69 -4.29 2.30
C THR A 124 12.99 -5.50 2.93
N CYS A 125 13.70 -6.30 3.75
CA CYS A 125 13.09 -7.42 4.47
C CYS A 125 11.96 -6.96 5.40
N ILE A 126 12.21 -5.90 6.18
CA ILE A 126 11.21 -5.34 7.11
C ILE A 126 10.01 -4.79 6.36
N GLN A 127 10.19 -4.08 5.25
CA GLN A 127 9.09 -3.58 4.43
C GLN A 127 8.24 -4.70 3.85
N ILE A 128 8.85 -5.77 3.36
CA ILE A 128 8.13 -6.94 2.85
C ILE A 128 7.27 -7.57 3.95
N LEU A 129 7.83 -7.77 5.15
CA LEU A 129 7.09 -8.28 6.30
C LEU A 129 5.98 -7.33 6.75
N ALA A 130 6.27 -6.03 6.82
CA ALA A 130 5.29 -5.01 7.18
C ALA A 130 4.12 -5.00 6.19
N VAL A 131 4.39 -5.08 4.88
CA VAL A 131 3.34 -5.14 3.85
C VAL A 131 2.49 -6.42 3.97
N MET A 132 3.09 -7.58 4.27
CA MET A 132 2.33 -8.80 4.56
C MET A 132 1.41 -8.64 5.77
N VAL A 133 1.90 -8.04 6.86
CA VAL A 133 1.11 -7.79 8.08
C VAL A 133 0.02 -6.74 7.82
N MET A 134 0.31 -5.67 7.08
CA MET A 134 -0.67 -4.66 6.70
C MET A 134 -1.78 -5.26 5.83
N TRP A 135 -1.44 -6.13 4.88
CA TRP A 135 -2.41 -6.87 4.07
C TRP A 135 -3.29 -7.79 4.94
N TRP A 136 -2.69 -8.55 5.86
CA TRP A 136 -3.43 -9.41 6.77
C TRP A 136 -4.38 -8.60 7.67
N ALA A 137 -3.92 -7.47 8.22
CA ALA A 137 -4.75 -6.60 9.04
C ALA A 137 -5.89 -5.95 8.24
N ALA A 138 -5.63 -5.53 7.00
CA ALA A 138 -6.63 -4.94 6.12
C ALA A 138 -7.72 -5.93 5.69
N THR A 139 -7.37 -7.20 5.47
CA THR A 139 -8.33 -8.27 5.11
C THR A 139 -9.23 -8.69 6.27
N HIS A 140 -8.72 -8.57 7.51
CA HIS A 140 -9.48 -8.85 8.73
C HIS A 140 -10.08 -7.59 9.38
N TRP A 141 -9.99 -6.44 8.70
CA TRP A 141 -10.51 -5.18 9.19
C TRP A 141 -12.03 -5.15 9.17
N GLN A 142 -12.65 -4.84 10.30
CA GLN A 142 -14.08 -4.56 10.38
C GLN A 142 -14.32 -3.04 10.38
N PRO A 143 -15.12 -2.51 9.44
CA PRO A 143 -15.41 -1.08 9.40
C PRO A 143 -16.19 -0.69 10.66
N THR A 144 -15.66 0.24 11.45
CA THR A 144 -16.30 0.73 12.68
C THR A 144 -16.92 2.12 12.46
N ASN A 145 -17.77 2.57 13.37
CA ASN A 145 -18.40 3.90 13.26
C ASN A 145 -17.82 4.93 14.23
N GLN A 146 -16.91 4.52 15.12
CA GLN A 146 -16.27 5.39 16.09
C GLN A 146 -14.89 5.79 15.57
N ARG A 147 -14.69 7.09 15.35
CA ARG A 147 -13.42 7.66 14.88
C ARG A 147 -12.92 8.70 15.87
N ARG A 148 -11.62 8.69 16.12
CA ARG A 148 -10.96 9.64 17.01
C ARG A 148 -10.60 10.91 16.24
N TRP A 149 -11.59 11.74 15.93
CA TRP A 149 -11.41 13.04 15.27
C TRP A 149 -10.41 13.97 15.97
N TRP A 150 -10.14 13.72 17.25
CA TRP A 150 -9.13 14.42 18.02
C TRP A 150 -7.71 14.29 17.45
N SER A 151 -7.42 13.21 16.70
CA SER A 151 -6.10 13.05 16.05
C SER A 151 -5.81 14.13 15.01
N LEU A 152 -6.83 14.78 14.44
CA LEU A 152 -6.64 15.89 13.52
C LEU A 152 -6.04 17.13 14.20
N PHE A 153 -6.25 17.31 15.51
CA PHE A 153 -5.58 18.39 16.24
C PHE A 153 -4.06 18.22 16.26
N LEU A 154 -3.54 17.01 16.10
CA LEU A 154 -2.09 16.78 15.99
C LEU A 154 -1.50 17.34 14.68
N LEU A 155 -2.33 17.70 13.69
CA LEU A 155 -1.86 18.37 12.48
C LEU A 155 -1.50 19.84 12.71
N LEU A 156 -2.11 20.50 13.71
CA LEU A 156 -1.84 21.91 14.04
C LEU A 156 -0.37 22.14 14.43
N PRO A 157 0.22 21.37 15.35
CA PRO A 157 1.65 21.47 15.66
C PRO A 157 2.55 21.27 14.44
N LEU A 158 2.27 20.29 13.58
CA LEU A 158 3.05 20.07 12.35
C LEU A 158 2.96 21.27 11.40
N TRP A 159 1.77 21.85 11.27
CA TRP A 159 1.56 23.04 10.44
C TRP A 159 2.31 24.25 10.99
N LEU A 160 2.22 24.50 12.29
CA LEU A 160 2.93 25.59 12.96
C LEU A 160 4.45 25.41 12.91
N ALA A 161 4.94 24.17 12.88
CA ALA A 161 6.35 23.83 12.69
C ALA A 161 6.84 24.00 11.24
N GLY A 162 5.99 24.44 10.31
CA GLY A 162 6.36 24.66 8.90
C GLY A 162 6.38 23.40 8.04
N LEU A 163 5.98 22.24 8.58
CA LEU A 163 6.01 20.93 7.91
C LEU A 163 4.74 20.70 7.06
N HIS A 164 4.48 21.63 6.13
CA HIS A 164 3.25 21.66 5.33
C HIS A 164 3.05 20.39 4.48
N HIS A 165 4.13 19.84 3.91
CA HIS A 165 4.07 18.62 3.10
C HIS A 165 3.75 17.37 3.94
N ALA A 166 4.24 17.32 5.18
CA ALA A 166 3.92 16.25 6.12
C ALA A 166 2.44 16.29 6.55
N VAL A 167 1.88 17.49 6.74
CA VAL A 167 0.44 17.69 6.97
C VAL A 167 -0.38 17.22 5.78
N LEU A 168 0.01 17.61 4.57
CA LEU A 168 -0.67 17.20 3.33
C LEU A 168 -0.64 15.68 3.15
N LEU A 169 0.49 15.04 3.42
CA LEU A 169 0.63 13.59 3.42
C LEU A 169 -0.33 12.94 4.41
N SER A 170 -0.32 13.38 5.67
CA SER A 170 -1.22 12.82 6.69
C SER A 170 -2.69 13.01 6.31
N LEU A 171 -3.07 14.18 5.78
CA LEU A 171 -4.44 14.46 5.34
C LEU A 171 -4.84 13.57 4.16
N SER A 172 -3.92 13.33 3.21
CA SER A 172 -4.15 12.43 2.07
C SER A 172 -4.38 10.99 2.53
N LEU A 173 -3.60 10.49 3.48
CA LEU A 173 -3.74 9.15 4.05
C LEU A 173 -5.05 9.01 4.83
N ILE A 174 -5.40 9.98 5.69
CA ILE A 174 -6.70 10.02 6.37
C ILE A 174 -7.84 10.04 5.37
N GLY A 175 -7.72 10.85 4.32
CA GLY A 175 -8.70 10.94 3.24
C GLY A 175 -8.89 9.61 2.53
N ILE A 176 -7.80 8.93 2.14
CA ILE A 176 -7.82 7.60 1.50
C ILE A 176 -8.53 6.59 2.41
N LEU A 177 -8.19 6.56 3.70
CA LEU A 177 -8.80 5.67 4.67
C LEU A 177 -10.29 5.98 4.87
N ALA A 178 -10.64 7.28 4.93
CA ALA A 178 -12.01 7.73 5.07
C ALA A 178 -12.88 7.31 3.89
N THR A 179 -12.42 7.58 2.67
CA THR A 179 -13.15 7.25 1.44
C THR A 179 -13.20 5.74 1.23
N ALA A 180 -12.10 5.02 1.47
CA ALA A 180 -12.07 3.56 1.39
C ALA A 180 -13.08 2.91 2.35
N GLU A 181 -13.14 3.36 3.60
CA GLU A 181 -14.07 2.80 4.58
C GLU A 181 -15.53 3.08 4.19
N THR A 182 -15.84 4.29 3.72
CA THR A 182 -17.20 4.61 3.26
C THR A 182 -17.61 3.75 2.05
N LEU A 183 -16.65 3.45 1.17
CA LEU A 183 -16.87 2.59 0.02
C LEU A 183 -17.08 1.12 0.44
N MET A 184 -16.36 0.67 1.46
CA MET A 184 -16.50 -0.65 2.09
C MET A 184 -17.79 -0.82 2.93
N LYS A 185 -18.48 0.27 3.29
CA LYS A 185 -19.81 0.21 3.94
C LYS A 185 -20.97 0.01 2.95
N THR A 186 -20.71 0.12 1.64
CA THR A 186 -21.76 -0.02 0.61
C THR A 186 -22.11 -1.50 0.34
N LYS A 187 -23.27 -1.76 -0.26
CA LYS A 187 -23.70 -3.12 -0.67
C LYS A 187 -22.70 -3.86 -1.58
N GLN A 188 -21.83 -3.13 -2.27
CA GLN A 188 -20.80 -3.66 -3.17
C GLN A 188 -19.39 -3.67 -2.53
N SER A 189 -19.30 -3.67 -1.21
CA SER A 189 -18.04 -3.58 -0.45
C SER A 189 -16.94 -4.53 -0.92
N LYS A 190 -17.28 -5.78 -1.23
CA LYS A 190 -16.32 -6.79 -1.71
C LYS A 190 -15.69 -6.42 -3.05
N HIS A 191 -16.48 -5.86 -3.98
CA HIS A 191 -15.99 -5.46 -5.30
C HIS A 191 -15.07 -4.24 -5.20
N TRP A 192 -15.51 -3.22 -4.47
CA TRP A 192 -14.74 -1.99 -4.28
C TRP A 192 -13.48 -2.19 -3.45
N GLY A 193 -13.52 -3.04 -2.41
CA GLY A 193 -12.34 -3.41 -1.64
C GLY A 193 -11.29 -4.12 -2.49
N LYS A 194 -11.73 -5.03 -3.39
CA LYS A 194 -10.82 -5.64 -4.37
C LYS A 194 -10.23 -4.57 -5.29
N LEU A 195 -11.05 -3.72 -5.91
CA LEU A 195 -10.57 -2.66 -6.80
C LEU A 195 -9.54 -1.74 -6.12
N LEU A 196 -9.84 -1.23 -4.91
CA LEU A 196 -8.92 -0.37 -4.16
C LEU A 196 -7.58 -1.05 -3.90
N CYS A 197 -7.58 -2.33 -3.50
CA CYS A 197 -6.35 -3.07 -3.24
C CYS A 197 -5.46 -3.20 -4.49
N TRP A 198 -6.05 -3.22 -5.69
CA TRP A 198 -5.31 -3.22 -6.94
C TRP A 198 -4.85 -1.83 -7.34
N THR A 199 -5.73 -0.84 -7.25
CA THR A 199 -5.48 0.46 -7.84
C THR A 199 -4.61 1.36 -6.97
N LEU A 200 -4.70 1.27 -5.64
CA LEU A 200 -3.93 2.14 -4.74
C LEU A 200 -2.40 1.94 -4.95
N PRO A 201 -1.84 0.72 -4.91
CA PRO A 201 -0.41 0.53 -5.10
C PRO A 201 0.03 0.85 -6.53
N THR A 202 -0.82 0.56 -7.53
CA THR A 202 -0.49 0.81 -8.94
C THR A 202 -0.46 2.30 -9.26
N ILE A 203 -1.45 3.06 -8.81
CA ILE A 203 -1.50 4.52 -9.00
C ILE A 203 -0.37 5.19 -8.22
N GLY A 204 -0.09 4.72 -7.00
CA GLY A 204 1.01 5.24 -6.18
C GLY A 204 2.35 5.14 -6.91
N PHE A 205 2.67 3.97 -7.47
CA PHE A 205 3.93 3.79 -8.21
C PHE A 205 3.92 4.47 -9.58
N ALA A 206 2.80 4.43 -10.32
CA ALA A 206 2.67 5.12 -11.61
C ALA A 206 2.90 6.63 -11.48
N THR A 207 2.44 7.23 -10.38
CA THR A 207 2.68 8.64 -10.06
C THR A 207 4.18 8.95 -9.96
N LEU A 208 4.97 8.07 -9.34
CA LEU A 208 6.43 8.26 -9.24
C LEU A 208 7.11 8.22 -10.60
N ILE A 209 6.66 7.36 -11.52
CA ILE A 209 7.26 7.23 -12.85
C ILE A 209 7.06 8.50 -13.67
N VAL A 210 5.90 9.15 -13.52
CA VAL A 210 5.55 10.38 -14.26
C VAL A 210 6.22 11.61 -13.64
N MET A 211 6.68 11.54 -12.39
CA MET A 211 7.34 12.65 -11.72
C MET A 211 8.72 12.92 -12.33
N PRO A 212 8.98 14.15 -12.82
CA PRO A 212 10.25 14.47 -13.48
C PRO A 212 11.45 14.47 -12.53
N ASN A 213 11.21 14.61 -11.21
CA ASN A 213 12.27 14.71 -10.21
C ASN A 213 12.70 13.35 -9.62
N ILE A 214 12.11 12.24 -10.06
CA ILE A 214 12.39 10.90 -9.52
C ILE A 214 12.88 10.01 -10.65
N GLN A 215 14.12 9.56 -10.55
CA GLN A 215 14.62 8.50 -11.42
C GLN A 215 14.36 7.15 -10.77
N VAL A 216 13.35 6.44 -11.28
CA VAL A 216 13.05 5.08 -10.83
C VAL A 216 14.12 4.12 -11.36
N PRO A 217 14.89 3.42 -10.49
CA PRO A 217 15.91 2.50 -10.96
C PRO A 217 15.30 1.35 -11.77
N SER A 218 15.91 1.02 -12.92
CA SER A 218 15.40 -0.03 -13.83
C SER A 218 15.12 -1.37 -13.14
N PRO A 219 15.96 -1.87 -12.21
CA PRO A 219 15.66 -3.12 -11.50
C PRO A 219 14.35 -3.05 -10.69
N VAL A 220 14.07 -1.90 -10.08
CA VAL A 220 12.85 -1.68 -9.28
C VAL A 220 11.61 -1.66 -10.18
N PHE A 221 11.69 -0.96 -11.32
CA PHE A 221 10.61 -0.92 -12.30
C PHE A 221 10.29 -2.31 -12.87
N VAL A 222 11.32 -3.08 -13.26
CA VAL A 222 11.16 -4.45 -13.79
C VAL A 222 10.52 -5.36 -12.75
N VAL A 223 11.01 -5.35 -11.50
CA VAL A 223 10.41 -6.17 -10.43
C VAL A 223 8.96 -5.78 -10.18
N TRP A 224 8.66 -4.48 -10.16
CA TRP A 224 7.30 -4.00 -9.94
C TRP A 224 6.34 -4.47 -11.04
N ILE A 225 6.69 -4.31 -12.32
CA ILE A 225 5.83 -4.72 -13.43
C ILE A 225 5.70 -6.24 -13.52
N CYS A 226 6.76 -7.00 -13.21
CA CYS A 226 6.70 -8.47 -13.15
C CYS A 226 5.77 -8.96 -12.03
N LEU A 227 5.82 -8.35 -10.85
CA LEU A 227 4.91 -8.70 -9.74
C LEU A 227 3.46 -8.33 -10.05
N LEU A 228 3.25 -7.15 -10.63
CA LEU A 228 1.92 -6.73 -11.07
C LEU A 228 1.37 -7.68 -12.15
N GLY A 229 2.19 -8.03 -13.15
CA GLY A 229 1.85 -8.98 -14.20
C GLY A 229 1.55 -10.37 -13.66
N THR A 230 2.31 -10.84 -12.66
CA THR A 230 2.06 -12.11 -11.97
C THR A 230 0.70 -12.06 -11.28
N ALA A 231 0.41 -11.00 -10.52
CA ALA A 231 -0.90 -10.84 -9.87
C ALA A 231 -2.04 -10.87 -10.90
N TRP A 232 -1.91 -10.13 -12.01
CA TRP A 232 -2.91 -10.08 -13.10
C TRP A 232 -3.11 -11.45 -13.75
N MET A 233 -2.02 -12.11 -14.14
CA MET A 233 -2.09 -13.41 -14.80
C MET A 233 -2.69 -14.47 -13.88
N THR A 234 -2.30 -14.47 -12.60
CA THR A 234 -2.89 -15.37 -11.61
C THR A 234 -4.38 -15.09 -11.41
N ASP A 235 -4.81 -13.83 -11.29
CA ASP A 235 -6.25 -13.51 -11.16
C ASP A 235 -7.04 -13.93 -12.41
N TYR A 236 -6.44 -13.81 -13.60
CA TYR A 236 -7.04 -14.27 -14.85
C TYR A 236 -7.19 -15.80 -14.88
N ILE A 237 -6.11 -16.55 -14.62
CA ILE A 237 -6.13 -18.03 -14.60
C ILE A 237 -7.15 -18.55 -13.57
N LEU A 238 -7.20 -17.95 -12.38
CA LEU A 238 -8.15 -18.32 -11.34
C LEU A 238 -9.61 -17.96 -11.68
N ARG A 239 -9.86 -17.10 -12.66
CA ARG A 239 -11.20 -16.79 -13.15
C ARG A 239 -11.59 -17.64 -14.36
N SER A 240 -10.65 -17.94 -15.25
CA SER A 240 -10.91 -18.78 -16.44
C SER A 240 -11.16 -20.23 -16.07
N GLY A 241 -10.59 -20.73 -14.96
CA GLY A 241 -10.87 -22.07 -14.45
C GLY A 241 -12.30 -22.26 -13.91
N ASP A 242 -13.09 -21.19 -13.78
CA ASP A 242 -14.49 -21.21 -13.33
C ASP A 242 -15.50 -21.18 -14.51
N GLU A 243 -15.05 -21.10 -15.77
CA GLU A 243 -15.97 -21.32 -16.90
C GLU A 243 -16.50 -22.76 -16.80
N PRO A 244 -17.83 -22.98 -16.78
CA PRO A 244 -18.38 -24.31 -16.68
C PRO A 244 -17.85 -25.12 -17.87
N GLY A 245 -17.12 -26.19 -17.56
CA GLY A 245 -16.95 -27.28 -18.50
C GLY A 245 -18.33 -27.82 -18.83
N GLU A 246 -18.97 -27.26 -19.85
CA GLU A 246 -19.90 -28.01 -20.68
C GLU A 246 -19.06 -29.07 -21.39
N LEU A 247 -19.19 -30.31 -20.93
CA LEU A 247 -19.49 -31.52 -21.69
C LEU A 247 -19.64 -32.70 -20.73
#